data_AF-A0A933EL68-F1
#
_entry.id   AF-A0A933EL68-F1
#
_cell.length_a   1.000
_cell.length_b   1.000
_cell.length_c   1.000
_cell.angle_alpha   90.00
_cell.angle_beta   90.00
_cell.angle_gamma   90.00
#
_symmetry.space_group_name_H-M   'P 1'
#
loop_
_entity.id
_entity.type
_entity.pdbx_description
1 polymer ?
#
loop_
_entity_poly.entity_id
_entity_poly.type
_entity_poly.pdbx_seq_one_letter_code
_entity_poly.pdbx_strand_id
1 'polypeptide(L)'
;VYKRGEDGIVLLSQEKCRAWRMCISGCPYKKTYFNWSTGKSEKCILCYPRLESGQPPACFHSCVGRIRYLGVLLYDADKIKDTASVPNKDLVEAHRAIIQDPFDAQVIAAAKANGISEAMIDSAQNSPVYKFVKKWKLALPLHAEFRTLPMLFYVPPMLPVLAKVKDGLYDNADAASASLAPLMSSLERARMPIRYMASLFAAGNDEIVAASYRKLIAVRIYMRAKKVKDIPEAEVQEALKVGGTTAEEVEAIFQLTAKPTFEERFVIPPLAREVSIEQTLDPFNQKREGGFGFRKAPARGA
;
A
#
# COMPACT_ATOMS: atom_id res chain seq x y z
N VAL A 1 -21.48 5.82 -8.19
CA VAL A 1 -20.10 5.41 -7.87
C VAL A 1 -20.11 3.90 -7.82
N TYR A 2 -19.14 3.24 -8.42
CA TYR A 2 -19.07 1.77 -8.44
C TYR A 2 -17.62 1.32 -8.33
N LYS A 3 -17.41 0.08 -7.87
CA LYS A 3 -16.11 -0.60 -7.87
C LYS A 3 -16.12 -1.60 -9.03
N ARG A 4 -15.09 -1.57 -9.87
CA ARG A 4 -14.88 -2.55 -10.93
C ARG A 4 -14.59 -3.93 -10.32
N GLY A 5 -15.12 -5.00 -10.92
CA GLY A 5 -14.99 -6.35 -10.38
C GLY A 5 -13.61 -6.95 -10.64
N GLU A 6 -13.06 -6.63 -11.81
CA GLU A 6 -11.82 -7.17 -12.35
C GLU A 6 -10.54 -6.63 -11.70
N ASP A 7 -10.53 -5.36 -11.28
CA ASP A 7 -9.33 -4.68 -10.75
C ASP A 7 -9.57 -3.93 -9.43
N GLY A 8 -10.82 -3.85 -8.97
CA GLY A 8 -11.18 -3.14 -7.75
C GLY A 8 -11.08 -1.61 -7.82
N ILE A 9 -10.88 -1.01 -8.99
CA ILE A 9 -10.81 0.45 -9.12
C ILE A 9 -12.22 1.05 -8.91
N VAL A 10 -12.31 2.03 -8.02
CA VAL A 10 -13.56 2.76 -7.77
C VAL A 10 -13.69 3.91 -8.75
N LEU A 11 -14.76 3.95 -9.54
CA LEU A 11 -15.02 4.99 -10.52
C LEU A 11 -16.34 5.74 -10.25
N LEU A 12 -16.39 6.96 -10.77
CA LEU A 12 -17.59 7.78 -10.80
C LEU A 12 -18.02 7.92 -12.26
N SER A 13 -19.08 7.20 -12.64
CA SER A 13 -19.66 7.28 -13.98
C SER A 13 -20.10 8.71 -14.28
N GLN A 14 -19.46 9.33 -15.27
CA GLN A 14 -19.78 10.69 -15.68
C GLN A 14 -21.15 10.77 -16.34
N GLU A 15 -21.69 9.68 -16.90
CA GLU A 15 -23.02 9.66 -17.51
C GLU A 15 -24.13 9.52 -16.47
N LYS A 16 -23.93 8.70 -15.43
CA LYS A 16 -24.94 8.48 -14.38
C LYS A 16 -24.89 9.52 -13.25
N CYS A 17 -23.86 10.37 -13.21
CA CYS A 17 -23.71 11.37 -12.16
C CYS A 17 -24.79 12.45 -12.25
N ARG A 18 -25.62 12.59 -11.21
CA ARG A 18 -26.66 13.62 -11.09
C ARG A 18 -26.29 14.77 -10.15
N ALA A 19 -25.00 14.99 -9.91
CA ALA A 19 -24.52 16.15 -9.14
C ALA A 19 -25.07 16.28 -7.69
N TRP A 20 -25.47 15.19 -7.05
CA TRP A 20 -26.00 15.23 -5.67
C TRP A 20 -24.96 15.65 -4.62
N ARG A 21 -23.66 15.58 -4.95
CA ARG A 21 -22.51 15.98 -4.09
C ARG A 21 -22.38 15.21 -2.76
N MET A 22 -23.29 14.29 -2.44
CA MET A 22 -23.21 13.46 -1.22
C MET A 22 -21.94 12.60 -1.14
N CYS A 23 -21.38 12.21 -2.29
CA CYS A 23 -20.11 11.47 -2.34
C CYS A 23 -18.89 12.26 -1.83
N ILE A 24 -18.96 13.59 -1.83
CA ILE A 24 -17.89 14.47 -1.33
C ILE A 24 -17.87 14.40 0.20
N SER A 25 -19.04 14.57 0.81
CA SER A 25 -19.21 14.45 2.27
C SER A 25 -18.93 13.03 2.74
N GLY A 26 -19.43 12.02 2.01
CA GLY A 26 -19.29 10.61 2.36
C GLY A 26 -17.86 10.06 2.24
N CYS A 27 -16.96 10.71 1.49
CA CYS A 27 -15.55 10.32 1.45
C CYS A 27 -14.82 10.93 2.65
N PRO A 28 -14.34 10.12 3.62
CA PRO A 28 -13.66 10.66 4.79
C PRO A 28 -12.29 11.25 4.41
N TYR A 29 -11.63 10.71 3.38
CA TYR A 29 -10.37 11.21 2.83
C TYR A 29 -10.50 12.45 1.93
N LYS A 30 -11.72 12.92 1.65
CA LYS A 30 -11.99 14.06 0.74
C LYS A 30 -11.29 13.93 -0.62
N LYS A 31 -11.33 12.72 -1.21
CA LYS A 31 -10.73 12.38 -2.52
C LYS A 31 -11.72 12.37 -3.68
N THR A 32 -12.90 12.94 -3.47
CA THR A 32 -13.88 13.25 -4.51
C THR A 32 -14.02 14.75 -4.58
N TYR A 33 -13.88 15.31 -5.78
CA TYR A 33 -13.85 16.75 -6.03
C TYR A 33 -15.03 17.12 -6.91
N PHE A 34 -15.69 18.24 -6.62
CA PHE A 34 -16.75 18.75 -7.48
C PHE A 34 -16.15 19.57 -8.61
N ASN A 35 -16.46 19.22 -9.86
CA ASN A 35 -16.17 20.06 -11.00
C ASN A 35 -17.31 21.08 -11.16
N TRP A 36 -17.02 22.33 -10.85
CA TRP A 36 -17.99 23.43 -10.90
C TRP A 36 -18.46 23.78 -12.31
N SER A 37 -17.65 23.48 -13.33
CA SER A 37 -17.98 23.73 -14.73
C SER A 37 -18.96 22.68 -15.26
N THR A 38 -18.61 21.41 -15.12
CA THR A 38 -19.42 20.28 -15.63
C THR A 38 -20.60 19.95 -14.71
N GLY A 39 -20.58 20.49 -13.49
CA GLY A 39 -21.56 20.17 -12.45
C GLY A 39 -21.48 18.73 -11.96
N LYS A 40 -20.42 17.98 -12.25
CA LYS A 40 -20.27 16.57 -11.86
C LYS A 40 -19.12 16.40 -10.89
N SER A 41 -19.14 15.31 -10.14
CA SER A 41 -18.03 14.95 -9.26
C SER A 41 -17.00 14.11 -10.00
N GLU A 42 -15.73 14.30 -9.69
CA GLU A 42 -14.60 13.61 -10.27
C GLU A 42 -13.68 13.11 -9.15
N LYS A 43 -12.90 12.07 -9.44
CA LYS A 43 -11.97 11.48 -8.47
C LYS A 43 -10.78 10.85 -9.19
N CYS A 44 -9.77 10.46 -8.43
CA CYS A 44 -8.70 9.62 -8.93
C CYS A 44 -9.27 8.34 -9.59
N ILE A 45 -8.85 8.06 -10.82
CA ILE A 45 -9.27 6.89 -11.60
C ILE A 45 -8.21 5.76 -11.59
N LEU A 46 -7.22 5.87 -10.70
CA LEU A 46 -6.02 5.02 -10.62
C LEU A 46 -5.31 4.80 -11.97
N CYS A 47 -5.45 5.76 -12.88
CA CYS A 47 -4.97 5.65 -14.26
C CYS A 47 -5.36 4.33 -14.93
N TYR A 48 -6.62 3.87 -14.78
CA TYR A 48 -7.06 2.60 -15.37
C TYR A 48 -6.70 2.42 -16.87
N PRO A 49 -6.69 3.45 -17.76
CA PRO A 49 -6.28 3.25 -19.15
C PRO A 49 -4.79 2.85 -19.29
N ARG A 50 -3.94 3.30 -18.35
CA ARG A 50 -2.52 2.90 -18.28
C ARG A 50 -2.39 1.49 -17.73
N LEU A 51 -3.12 1.16 -16.66
CA LEU A 51 -3.10 -0.18 -16.08
C LEU A 51 -3.56 -1.25 -17.09
N GLU A 52 -4.61 -0.95 -17.86
CA GLU A 52 -5.13 -1.84 -18.91
C GLU A 52 -4.13 -2.07 -20.06
N SER A 53 -3.12 -1.19 -20.18
CA SER A 53 -2.02 -1.34 -21.14
C SER A 53 -0.70 -1.76 -20.49
N GLY A 54 -0.75 -2.29 -19.26
CA GLY A 54 0.43 -2.79 -18.54
C GLY A 54 1.37 -1.68 -18.05
N GLN A 55 0.91 -0.43 -17.98
CA GLN A 55 1.71 0.70 -17.54
C GLN A 55 1.34 1.15 -16.12
N PRO A 56 2.31 1.57 -15.29
CA PRO A 56 2.01 2.06 -13.96
C PRO A 56 1.22 3.37 -14.00
N PRO A 57 0.46 3.68 -12.94
CA PRO A 57 -0.21 4.97 -12.82
C PRO A 57 0.80 6.11 -12.91
N ALA A 58 0.40 7.24 -13.50
CA ALA A 58 1.33 8.33 -13.81
C ALA A 58 2.08 8.83 -12.56
N CYS A 59 1.39 8.93 -11.42
CA CYS A 59 2.00 9.37 -10.16
C CYS A 59 2.90 8.31 -9.49
N PHE A 60 2.81 7.04 -9.90
CA PHE A 60 3.72 5.97 -9.51
C PHE A 60 4.97 5.99 -10.39
N HIS A 61 4.75 6.11 -11.71
CA HIS A 61 5.80 6.21 -12.70
C HIS A 61 6.72 7.42 -12.46
N SER A 62 6.14 8.61 -12.21
CA SER A 62 6.89 9.85 -12.01
C SER A 62 7.47 10.03 -10.61
N CYS A 63 7.36 9.04 -9.73
CA CYS A 63 7.80 9.15 -8.35
C CYS A 63 9.34 9.16 -8.24
N VAL A 64 9.91 10.36 -8.17
CA VAL A 64 11.37 10.62 -8.08
C VAL A 64 12.00 9.87 -6.90
N GLY A 65 11.36 9.89 -5.73
CA GLY A 65 11.87 9.22 -4.52
C GLY A 65 11.76 7.70 -4.55
N ARG A 66 11.18 7.11 -5.61
CA ARG A 66 10.98 5.67 -5.80
C ARG A 66 10.19 4.94 -4.70
N ILE A 67 9.40 5.66 -3.91
CA ILE A 67 8.70 5.12 -2.73
C ILE A 67 7.35 4.42 -3.01
N ARG A 68 6.93 4.30 -4.27
CA ARG A 68 5.62 3.77 -4.63
C ARG A 68 5.73 2.39 -5.26
N TYR A 69 4.88 1.47 -4.82
CA TYR A 69 4.83 0.08 -5.25
C TYR A 69 3.39 -0.27 -5.63
N LEU A 70 3.23 -1.02 -6.71
CA LEU A 70 1.95 -1.53 -7.19
C LEU A 70 2.05 -3.04 -7.28
N GLY A 71 0.99 -3.72 -6.82
CA GLY A 71 0.89 -5.16 -6.86
C GLY A 71 -0.52 -5.60 -6.48
N VAL A 72 -0.90 -6.80 -6.93
CA VAL A 72 -2.22 -7.37 -6.69
C VAL A 72 -2.36 -7.82 -5.24
N LEU A 73 -3.57 -7.69 -4.70
CA LEU A 73 -3.98 -8.26 -3.42
C LEU A 73 -5.30 -9.02 -3.65
N LEU A 74 -5.30 -10.32 -3.39
CA LEU A 74 -6.53 -11.12 -3.37
C LEU A 74 -7.24 -10.88 -2.02
N TYR A 75 -8.54 -10.67 -2.04
CA TYR A 75 -9.32 -10.43 -0.83
C TYR A 75 -10.68 -11.12 -0.93
N ASP A 76 -11.19 -11.53 0.22
CA ASP A 76 -12.52 -12.15 0.35
C ASP A 76 -13.58 -11.05 0.46
N ALA A 77 -14.39 -10.88 -0.60
CA ALA A 77 -15.38 -9.80 -0.66
C ALA A 77 -16.54 -10.00 0.33
N ASP A 78 -16.87 -11.23 0.70
CA ASP A 78 -18.00 -11.53 1.61
C ASP A 78 -17.69 -11.06 3.03
N LYS A 79 -16.41 -11.04 3.41
CA LYS A 79 -15.95 -10.61 4.74
C LYS A 79 -15.77 -9.10 4.89
N ILE A 80 -16.07 -8.29 3.86
CA ILE A 80 -15.86 -6.83 3.91
C ILE A 80 -16.63 -6.20 5.08
N LYS A 81 -17.92 -6.54 5.23
CA LYS A 81 -18.78 -5.95 6.26
C LYS A 81 -18.27 -6.30 7.65
N ASP A 82 -17.95 -7.58 7.88
CA ASP A 82 -17.50 -8.07 9.18
C ASP A 82 -16.15 -7.44 9.55
N THR A 83 -15.22 -7.38 8.59
CA THR A 83 -13.92 -6.74 8.76
C THR A 83 -14.05 -5.26 9.07
N ALA A 84 -14.93 -4.54 8.38
CA ALA A 84 -15.16 -3.11 8.62
C ALA A 84 -15.90 -2.83 9.94
N SER A 85 -16.49 -3.85 10.58
CA SER A 85 -17.31 -3.72 11.79
C SER A 85 -16.55 -4.02 13.08
N VAL A 86 -15.32 -4.52 13.02
CA VAL A 86 -14.52 -4.84 14.23
C VAL A 86 -14.15 -3.59 15.05
N PRO A 87 -13.80 -3.73 16.34
CA PRO A 87 -13.32 -2.61 17.15
C PRO A 87 -12.06 -1.94 16.57
N ASN A 88 -11.85 -0.65 16.85
CA ASN A 88 -10.76 0.13 16.25
C ASN A 88 -9.37 -0.50 16.43
N LYS A 89 -9.10 -1.04 17.62
CA LYS A 89 -7.83 -1.69 17.97
C LYS A 89 -7.48 -2.90 17.07
N ASP A 90 -8.50 -3.54 16.47
CA ASP A 90 -8.39 -4.78 15.70
C ASP A 90 -8.44 -4.54 14.18
N LEU A 91 -8.82 -3.32 13.74
CA LEU A 91 -9.07 -3.01 12.33
C LEU A 91 -7.88 -3.28 11.41
N VAL A 92 -6.65 -2.99 11.84
CA VAL A 92 -5.46 -3.20 11.01
C VAL A 92 -5.21 -4.68 10.78
N GLU A 93 -5.24 -5.50 11.84
CA GLU A 93 -5.02 -6.94 11.70
C GLU A 93 -6.20 -7.62 10.98
N ALA A 94 -7.44 -7.19 11.22
CA ALA A 94 -8.60 -7.66 10.47
C ALA A 94 -8.48 -7.32 8.97
N HIS A 95 -8.04 -6.10 8.63
CA HIS A 95 -7.80 -5.69 7.25
C HIS A 95 -6.63 -6.47 6.61
N ARG A 96 -5.62 -6.87 7.38
CA ARG A 96 -4.61 -7.83 6.90
C ARG A 96 -5.23 -9.21 6.71
N ALA A 97 -6.13 -9.66 7.58
CA ALA A 97 -6.73 -10.99 7.55
C ALA A 97 -7.64 -11.21 6.33
N ILE A 98 -8.41 -10.21 5.90
CA ILE A 98 -9.25 -10.30 4.69
C ILE A 98 -8.42 -10.46 3.41
N ILE A 99 -7.17 -9.99 3.40
CA ILE A 99 -6.21 -10.22 2.31
C ILE A 99 -5.75 -11.69 2.37
N GLN A 100 -6.06 -12.42 1.31
CA GLN A 100 -5.82 -13.85 1.15
C GLN A 100 -4.36 -14.14 0.76
N ASP A 101 -3.89 -15.34 1.10
CA ASP A 101 -2.55 -15.79 0.74
C ASP A 101 -2.54 -16.35 -0.69
N PRO A 102 -1.87 -15.69 -1.67
CA PRO A 102 -1.89 -16.14 -3.05
C PRO A 102 -1.07 -17.42 -3.29
N PHE A 103 -0.37 -17.94 -2.27
CA PHE A 103 0.36 -19.20 -2.32
C PHE A 103 -0.44 -20.39 -1.77
N ASP A 104 -1.57 -20.14 -1.11
CA ASP A 104 -2.42 -21.20 -0.57
C ASP A 104 -3.21 -21.87 -1.69
N ALA A 105 -3.10 -23.20 -1.78
CA ALA A 105 -3.80 -24.00 -2.78
C ALA A 105 -5.33 -23.83 -2.74
N GLN A 106 -5.92 -23.64 -1.55
CA GLN A 106 -7.35 -23.40 -1.41
C GLN A 106 -7.75 -22.03 -1.97
N VAL A 107 -6.95 -21.00 -1.70
CA VAL A 107 -7.15 -19.65 -2.23
C VAL A 107 -6.99 -19.64 -3.75
N ILE A 108 -6.00 -20.34 -4.29
CA ILE A 108 -5.77 -20.45 -5.74
C ILE A 108 -6.97 -21.13 -6.42
N ALA A 109 -7.46 -22.25 -5.86
CA ALA A 109 -8.63 -22.94 -6.39
C ALA A 109 -9.88 -22.06 -6.35
N ALA A 110 -10.13 -21.38 -5.22
CA ALA A 110 -11.24 -20.45 -5.07
C ALA A 110 -11.12 -19.24 -6.03
N ALA A 111 -9.92 -18.69 -6.22
CA ALA A 111 -9.69 -17.60 -7.15
C ALA A 111 -10.01 -18.01 -8.59
N LYS A 112 -9.54 -19.19 -9.03
CA LYS A 112 -9.85 -19.74 -10.35
C LYS A 112 -11.37 -19.96 -10.52
N ALA A 113 -12.04 -20.49 -9.49
CA ALA A 113 -13.49 -20.68 -9.50
C ALA A 113 -14.27 -19.35 -9.60
N ASN A 114 -13.73 -18.26 -9.08
CA ASN A 114 -14.29 -16.90 -9.18
C ASN A 114 -13.86 -16.15 -10.46
N GLY A 115 -13.27 -16.84 -11.44
CA GLY A 115 -12.89 -16.24 -12.73
C GLY A 115 -11.61 -15.40 -12.71
N ILE A 116 -10.80 -15.50 -11.66
CA ILE A 116 -9.48 -14.85 -11.62
C ILE A 116 -8.50 -15.66 -12.49
N SER A 117 -7.88 -14.97 -13.46
CA SER A 117 -6.94 -15.60 -14.39
C SER A 117 -5.65 -16.07 -13.70
N GLU A 118 -5.00 -17.07 -14.29
CA GLU A 118 -3.71 -17.57 -13.79
C GLU A 118 -2.63 -16.49 -13.77
N ALA A 119 -2.60 -15.62 -14.78
CA ALA A 119 -1.68 -14.48 -14.83
C ALA A 119 -1.94 -13.44 -13.71
N MET A 120 -3.18 -13.26 -13.28
CA MET A 120 -3.50 -12.42 -12.13
C MET A 120 -3.05 -13.04 -10.81
N ILE A 121 -3.19 -14.37 -10.67
CA ILE A 121 -2.70 -15.11 -9.50
C ILE A 121 -1.17 -15.02 -9.42
N ASP A 122 -0.47 -15.23 -10.54
CA ASP A 122 0.99 -15.07 -10.61
C ASP A 122 1.42 -13.65 -10.23
N SER A 123 0.71 -12.63 -10.73
CA SER A 123 0.94 -11.23 -10.35
C SER A 123 0.72 -10.98 -8.85
N ALA A 124 -0.24 -11.68 -8.22
CA ALA A 124 -0.48 -11.62 -6.78
C ALA A 124 0.64 -12.30 -5.98
N GLN A 125 1.15 -13.44 -6.44
CA GLN A 125 2.29 -14.13 -5.83
C GLN A 125 3.57 -13.28 -5.88
N ASN A 126 3.76 -12.53 -6.97
CA ASN A 126 4.90 -11.63 -7.16
C ASN A 126 4.70 -10.23 -6.56
N SER A 127 3.54 -9.94 -5.96
CA SER A 127 3.14 -8.61 -5.49
C SER A 127 4.08 -8.04 -4.40
N PRO A 128 4.73 -6.88 -4.65
CA PRO A 128 5.49 -6.18 -3.60
C PRO A 128 4.57 -5.67 -2.50
N VAL A 129 3.33 -5.30 -2.84
CA VAL A 129 2.34 -4.81 -1.88
C VAL A 129 1.94 -5.92 -0.90
N TYR A 130 1.75 -7.15 -1.38
CA TYR A 130 1.48 -8.31 -0.51
C TYR A 130 2.62 -8.53 0.49
N LYS A 131 3.88 -8.43 0.03
CA LYS A 131 5.06 -8.52 0.90
C LYS A 131 5.04 -7.45 1.98
N PHE A 132 4.87 -6.17 1.62
CA PHE A 132 4.87 -5.08 2.59
C PHE A 132 3.71 -5.12 3.59
N VAL A 133 2.49 -5.47 3.14
CA VAL A 133 1.27 -5.40 3.96
C VAL A 133 1.08 -6.65 4.81
N LYS A 134 1.22 -7.84 4.20
CA LYS A 134 0.87 -9.12 4.82
C LYS A 134 2.09 -9.85 5.37
N LYS A 135 3.14 -10.07 4.56
CA LYS A 135 4.32 -10.85 4.99
C LYS A 135 5.14 -10.09 6.02
N TRP A 136 5.60 -8.88 5.68
CA TRP A 136 6.51 -8.10 6.51
C TRP A 136 5.80 -7.26 7.56
N LYS A 137 4.49 -7.03 7.38
CA LYS A 137 3.65 -6.17 8.24
C LYS A 137 4.20 -4.74 8.41
N LEU A 138 4.93 -4.22 7.43
CA LEU A 138 5.53 -2.89 7.46
C LEU A 138 4.60 -1.79 6.95
N ALA A 139 3.78 -2.10 5.94
CA ALA A 139 2.83 -1.14 5.38
C ALA A 139 1.49 -1.22 6.11
N LEU A 140 0.96 -0.04 6.42
CA LEU A 140 -0.22 0.16 7.25
C LEU A 140 -1.29 0.98 6.51
N PRO A 141 -2.58 0.69 6.72
CA PRO A 141 -3.68 1.44 6.11
C PRO A 141 -3.77 2.86 6.68
N LEU A 142 -4.06 3.85 5.83
CA LEU A 142 -4.30 5.22 6.29
C LEU A 142 -5.71 5.36 6.91
N HIS A 143 -5.80 5.84 8.15
CA HIS A 143 -7.05 6.04 8.89
C HIS A 143 -7.99 4.83 8.81
N ALA A 144 -7.55 3.69 9.32
CA ALA A 144 -8.34 2.45 9.31
C ALA A 144 -9.70 2.61 10.01
N GLU A 145 -9.77 3.47 11.02
CA GLU A 145 -10.97 3.83 11.79
C GLU A 145 -12.10 4.44 10.94
N PHE A 146 -11.81 4.88 9.72
CA PHE A 146 -12.84 5.29 8.76
C PHE A 146 -13.63 4.11 8.17
N ARG A 147 -13.20 2.86 8.42
CA ARG A 147 -13.93 1.63 8.09
C ARG A 147 -14.24 1.48 6.60
N THR A 148 -13.43 2.10 5.74
CA THR A 148 -13.54 1.97 4.28
C THR A 148 -12.64 0.90 3.67
N LEU A 149 -11.83 0.21 4.50
CA LEU A 149 -10.79 -0.75 4.08
C LEU A 149 -9.92 -0.20 2.94
N PRO A 150 -9.09 0.84 3.21
CA PRO A 150 -8.35 1.56 2.18
C PRO A 150 -7.24 0.69 1.55
N MET A 151 -7.24 0.55 0.22
CA MET A 151 -6.25 -0.25 -0.51
C MET A 151 -4.94 0.50 -0.84
N LEU A 152 -4.69 1.64 -0.19
CA LEU A 152 -3.42 2.36 -0.26
C LEU A 152 -2.77 2.30 1.12
N PHE A 153 -1.59 1.70 1.19
CA PHE A 153 -0.86 1.47 2.43
C PHE A 153 0.43 2.30 2.48
N TYR A 154 0.89 2.58 3.69
CA TYR A 154 2.04 3.44 3.95
C TYR A 154 2.99 2.74 4.90
N VAL A 155 4.28 2.75 4.58
CA VAL A 155 5.33 2.41 5.55
C VAL A 155 5.60 3.66 6.38
N PRO A 156 5.41 3.64 7.72
CA PRO A 156 5.66 4.81 8.56
C PRO A 156 7.12 5.27 8.43
N PRO A 157 7.38 6.58 8.32
CA PRO A 157 8.75 7.08 8.18
C PRO A 157 9.53 6.90 9.47
N MET A 158 10.82 6.56 9.36
CA MET A 158 11.78 6.70 10.45
C MET A 158 12.36 8.11 10.42
N LEU A 159 12.38 8.81 11.54
CA LEU A 159 12.99 10.14 11.67
C LEU A 159 14.36 10.06 12.35
N PRO A 160 15.24 11.07 12.13
CA PRO A 160 16.51 11.15 12.83
C PRO A 160 16.30 11.29 14.34
N VAL A 161 17.22 10.68 15.08
CA VAL A 161 17.31 10.72 16.55
C VAL A 161 17.71 12.12 16.99
N LEU A 162 17.09 12.67 18.04
CA LEU A 162 17.57 13.90 18.67
C LEU A 162 18.95 13.63 19.29
N ALA A 163 19.96 14.40 18.88
CA ALA A 163 21.15 14.57 19.71
C ALA A 163 20.71 15.27 21.01
N LYS A 164 21.02 14.68 22.17
CA LYS A 164 20.86 15.39 23.44
C LYS A 164 21.96 16.43 23.51
N VAL A 165 21.62 17.68 23.80
CA VAL A 165 22.58 18.65 24.31
C VAL A 165 22.57 18.48 25.82
N LYS A 166 23.66 17.98 26.38
CA LYS A 166 23.90 17.97 27.83
C LYS A 166 25.10 18.88 28.07
N ASP A 167 24.91 19.91 28.90
CA ASP A 167 25.96 20.87 29.31
C ASP A 167 26.69 21.58 28.15
N GLY A 168 25.97 21.97 27.09
CA GLY A 168 26.53 22.75 25.99
C GLY A 168 27.40 21.95 25.00
N LEU A 169 27.62 20.66 25.24
CA LEU A 169 28.18 19.73 24.26
C LEU A 169 27.07 18.97 23.55
N TYR A 170 27.20 18.85 22.22
CA TYR A 170 26.42 17.90 21.43
C TYR A 170 26.83 16.49 21.86
N ASP A 171 25.99 15.84 22.67
CA ASP A 171 26.21 14.45 23.03
C ASP A 171 25.77 13.56 21.86
N ASN A 172 26.71 13.36 20.94
CA ASN A 172 26.64 12.33 19.92
C ASN A 172 27.17 10.98 20.46
N ALA A 173 27.54 10.86 21.74
CA ALA A 173 28.19 9.66 22.26
C ALA A 173 27.23 8.46 22.32
N ASP A 174 25.94 8.68 22.59
CA ASP A 174 24.91 7.64 22.44
C ASP A 174 24.62 7.30 20.95
N ALA A 175 24.97 8.18 20.01
CA ALA A 175 24.86 7.93 18.57
C ALA A 175 26.11 7.22 17.99
N ALA A 176 27.22 7.20 18.73
CA ALA A 176 28.48 6.57 18.34
C ALA A 176 28.58 5.11 18.80
N SER A 177 27.86 4.71 19.86
CA SER A 177 27.67 3.28 20.14
C SER A 177 26.66 2.73 19.12
N ALA A 178 27.15 2.01 18.12
CA ALA A 178 26.35 1.30 17.12
C ALA A 178 25.58 0.10 17.71
N SER A 179 25.14 0.19 18.98
CA SER A 179 24.45 -0.86 19.68
C SER A 179 22.93 -0.71 19.60
N LEU A 180 22.24 -1.85 19.73
CA LEU A 180 20.79 -1.96 19.61
C LEU A 180 20.04 -1.09 20.65
N ALA A 181 20.57 -0.99 21.86
CA ALA A 181 19.94 -0.26 22.97
C ALA A 181 19.84 1.27 22.73
N PRO A 182 20.87 1.98 22.26
CA PRO A 182 20.77 3.38 21.84
C PRO A 182 19.77 3.62 20.70
N LEU A 183 19.72 2.74 19.68
CA LEU A 183 18.78 2.87 18.56
C LEU A 183 17.32 2.64 18.97
N MET A 184 17.07 1.69 19.87
CA MET A 184 15.74 1.39 20.42
C MET A 184 15.28 2.47 21.41
N SER A 185 16.14 2.88 22.34
CA SER A 185 15.83 3.98 23.28
C SER A 185 15.70 5.34 22.58
N SER A 186 16.33 5.49 21.41
CA SER A 186 16.13 6.61 20.50
C SER A 186 14.76 6.58 19.84
N LEU A 187 14.26 5.40 19.46
CA LEU A 187 12.94 5.24 18.87
C LEU A 187 11.83 5.64 19.86
N GLU A 188 12.00 5.31 21.13
CA GLU A 188 11.14 5.77 22.23
C GLU A 188 11.25 7.29 22.46
N ARG A 189 12.40 7.89 22.14
CA ARG A 189 12.69 9.34 22.22
C ARG A 189 12.52 10.08 20.89
N ALA A 190 11.90 9.46 19.88
CA ALA A 190 11.87 9.97 18.52
C ALA A 190 11.14 11.32 18.39
N ARG A 191 11.55 12.11 17.38
CA ARG A 191 11.03 13.47 17.09
C ARG A 191 9.51 13.52 16.85
N MET A 192 8.90 12.44 16.35
CA MET A 192 7.45 12.32 16.21
C MET A 192 6.93 11.28 17.19
N PRO A 193 5.92 11.59 18.01
CA PRO A 193 5.33 10.62 18.92
C PRO A 193 4.80 9.42 18.14
N ILE A 194 5.14 8.19 18.56
CA ILE A 194 4.57 6.94 18.02
C ILE A 194 3.05 7.05 17.98
N ARG A 195 2.46 7.64 19.02
CA ARG A 195 1.02 7.94 19.12
C ARG A 195 0.45 8.71 17.93
N TYR A 196 1.19 9.66 17.35
CA TYR A 196 0.75 10.38 16.15
C TYR A 196 0.66 9.44 14.94
N MET A 197 1.71 8.64 14.73
CA MET A 197 1.75 7.67 13.64
C MET A 197 0.69 6.58 13.83
N ALA A 198 0.46 6.14 15.07
CA ALA A 198 -0.58 5.19 15.41
C ALA A 198 -1.98 5.74 15.14
N SER A 199 -2.22 7.01 15.48
CA SER A 199 -3.48 7.69 15.14
C SER A 199 -3.71 7.76 13.63
N LEU A 200 -2.64 7.92 12.84
CA LEU A 200 -2.73 8.03 11.38
C LEU A 200 -2.83 6.68 10.66
N PHE A 201 -2.11 5.66 11.13
CA PHE A 201 -1.89 4.42 10.39
C PHE A 201 -2.39 3.15 11.10
N ALA A 202 -2.74 3.25 12.37
CA ALA A 202 -3.08 2.09 13.18
C ALA A 202 -4.32 2.28 14.07
N ALA A 203 -5.20 3.23 13.75
CA ALA A 203 -6.41 3.54 14.52
C ALA A 203 -6.13 3.75 16.03
N GLY A 204 -4.96 4.32 16.36
CA GLY A 204 -4.49 4.57 17.73
C GLY A 204 -3.74 3.40 18.39
N ASN A 205 -3.43 2.32 17.67
CA ASN A 205 -2.65 1.20 18.20
C ASN A 205 -1.14 1.43 18.04
N ASP A 206 -0.50 1.88 19.12
CA ASP A 206 0.93 2.21 19.17
C ASP A 206 1.83 1.00 18.90
N GLU A 207 1.44 -0.19 19.36
CA GLU A 207 2.27 -1.39 19.26
C GLU A 207 2.45 -1.85 17.81
N ILE A 208 1.44 -1.65 16.95
CA ILE A 208 1.55 -1.97 15.51
C ILE A 208 2.62 -1.11 14.84
N VAL A 209 2.66 0.18 15.17
CA VAL A 209 3.68 1.10 14.62
C VAL A 209 5.05 0.80 15.23
N ALA A 210 5.12 0.55 16.53
CA ALA A 210 6.36 0.17 17.21
C ALA A 210 6.96 -1.09 16.60
N ALA A 211 6.16 -2.13 16.34
CA ALA A 211 6.60 -3.36 15.68
C ALA A 211 7.19 -3.09 14.29
N SER A 212 6.54 -2.27 13.45
CA SER A 212 7.08 -1.86 12.16
C SER A 212 8.42 -1.15 12.29
N TYR A 213 8.56 -0.28 13.30
CA TYR A 213 9.81 0.43 13.55
C TYR A 213 10.94 -0.48 14.05
N ARG A 214 10.67 -1.40 14.98
CA ARG A 214 11.65 -2.40 15.44
C ARG A 214 12.19 -3.20 14.26
N LYS A 215 11.31 -3.62 13.35
CA LYS A 215 11.71 -4.32 12.12
C LYS A 215 12.57 -3.47 11.19
N LEU A 216 12.20 -2.20 10.95
CA LEU A 216 13.01 -1.30 10.12
C LEU A 216 14.39 -0.97 10.74
N ILE A 217 14.48 -0.88 12.08
CA ILE A 217 15.75 -0.78 12.79
C ILE A 217 16.59 -2.05 12.58
N ALA A 218 15.99 -3.23 12.74
CA ALA A 218 16.67 -4.51 12.53
C ALA A 218 17.27 -4.59 11.12
N VAL A 219 16.54 -4.14 10.10
CA VAL A 219 17.05 -4.02 8.72
C VAL A 219 18.31 -3.15 8.66
N ARG A 220 18.30 -1.98 9.31
CA ARG A 220 19.46 -1.08 9.31
C ARG A 220 20.67 -1.67 10.02
N ILE A 221 20.47 -2.31 11.19
CA ILE A 221 21.53 -2.92 11.99
C ILE A 221 22.17 -4.08 11.21
N TYR A 222 21.37 -5.02 10.73
CA TYR A 222 21.84 -6.17 9.97
C TYR A 222 22.61 -5.75 8.71
N MET A 223 22.07 -4.80 7.94
CA MET A 223 22.72 -4.34 6.71
C MET A 223 24.00 -3.53 6.97
N ARG A 224 24.09 -2.85 8.13
CA ARG A 224 25.33 -2.19 8.57
C ARG A 224 26.36 -3.22 8.99
N ALA A 225 26.00 -4.19 9.82
CA ALA A 225 26.87 -5.29 10.23
C ALA A 225 27.45 -6.03 9.00
N LYS A 226 26.61 -6.33 8.00
CA LYS A 226 27.04 -7.01 6.77
C LYS A 226 28.03 -6.18 5.92
N LYS A 227 27.86 -4.84 5.86
CA LYS A 227 28.66 -3.97 4.99
C LYS A 227 29.89 -3.36 5.65
N VAL A 228 29.73 -2.87 6.88
CA VAL A 228 30.75 -2.13 7.63
C VAL A 228 31.49 -3.05 8.60
N LYS A 229 30.86 -4.15 9.04
CA LYS A 229 31.44 -5.16 9.94
C LYS A 229 31.86 -4.60 11.30
N ASP A 230 31.14 -3.58 11.77
CA ASP A 230 31.40 -2.84 13.01
C ASP A 230 30.43 -3.18 14.15
N ILE A 231 29.49 -4.10 13.93
CA ILE A 231 28.49 -4.52 14.90
C ILE A 231 28.73 -5.99 15.28
N PRO A 232 28.81 -6.33 16.58
CA PRO A 232 28.95 -7.71 17.03
C PRO A 232 27.76 -8.59 16.62
N GLU A 233 28.04 -9.86 16.28
CA GLU A 233 27.00 -10.81 15.87
C GLU A 233 25.89 -10.98 16.91
N ALA A 234 26.22 -10.95 18.20
CA ALA A 234 25.23 -11.04 19.28
C ALA A 234 24.19 -9.91 19.22
N GLU A 235 24.60 -8.70 18.86
CA GLU A 235 23.69 -7.55 18.72
C GLU A 235 22.82 -7.66 17.47
N VAL A 236 23.37 -8.22 16.39
CA VAL A 236 22.61 -8.51 15.16
C VAL A 236 21.50 -9.52 15.45
N GLN A 237 21.80 -10.59 16.17
CA GLN A 237 20.82 -11.61 16.53
C GLN A 237 19.71 -11.04 17.44
N GLU A 238 20.08 -10.20 18.42
CA GLU A 238 19.07 -9.53 19.25
C GLU A 238 18.22 -8.55 18.43
N ALA A 239 18.80 -7.83 17.46
CA ALA A 239 18.05 -6.95 16.57
C ALA A 239 17.01 -7.72 15.72
N LEU A 240 17.40 -8.88 15.16
CA LEU A 240 16.50 -9.75 14.40
C LEU A 240 15.36 -10.27 15.27
N LYS A 241 15.66 -10.69 16.51
CA LYS A 241 14.69 -11.17 17.49
C LYS A 241 13.69 -10.07 17.89
N VAL A 242 14.16 -8.89 18.27
CA VAL A 242 13.32 -7.74 18.65
C VAL A 242 12.49 -7.23 17.46
N GLY A 243 13.05 -7.28 16.26
CA GLY A 243 12.35 -6.92 15.02
C GLY A 243 11.35 -7.98 14.54
N GLY A 244 11.32 -9.17 15.15
CA GLY A 244 10.48 -10.30 14.72
C GLY A 244 10.69 -10.65 13.25
N THR A 245 11.94 -10.75 12.82
CA THR A 245 12.34 -10.93 11.41
C THR A 245 13.52 -11.90 11.28
N THR A 246 13.73 -12.43 10.07
CA THR A 246 14.91 -13.23 9.73
C THR A 246 15.90 -12.45 8.87
N ALA A 247 17.10 -12.99 8.67
CA ALA A 247 18.10 -12.43 7.77
C ALA A 247 17.57 -12.34 6.32
N GLU A 248 16.91 -13.39 5.83
CA GLU A 248 16.35 -13.45 4.49
C GLU A 248 15.26 -12.38 4.29
N GLU A 249 14.37 -12.23 5.28
CA GLU A 249 13.34 -11.19 5.25
C GLU A 249 13.95 -9.79 5.26
N VAL A 250 14.98 -9.56 6.09
CA VAL A 250 15.69 -8.28 6.14
C VAL A 250 16.34 -7.93 4.80
N GLU A 251 17.01 -8.88 4.17
CA GLU A 251 17.65 -8.67 2.87
C GLU A 251 16.61 -8.37 1.78
N ALA A 252 15.47 -9.06 1.81
CA ALA A 252 14.37 -8.80 0.89
C ALA A 252 13.73 -7.41 1.11
N ILE A 253 13.55 -7.00 2.37
CA ILE A 253 13.09 -5.64 2.70
C ILE A 253 14.11 -4.61 2.22
N PHE A 254 15.41 -4.83 2.46
CA PHE A 254 16.46 -3.92 2.00
C PHE A 254 16.48 -3.79 0.47
N GLN A 255 16.35 -4.91 -0.25
CA GLN A 255 16.29 -4.90 -1.71
C GLN A 255 15.15 -4.01 -2.21
N LEU A 256 13.93 -4.21 -1.70
CA LEU A 256 12.80 -3.40 -2.14
C LEU A 256 12.84 -1.96 -1.63
N THR A 257 13.40 -1.67 -0.45
CA THR A 257 13.38 -0.30 0.11
C THR A 257 14.56 0.57 -0.31
N ALA A 258 15.73 -0.02 -0.59
CA ALA A 258 16.95 0.72 -0.92
C ALA A 258 17.36 0.61 -2.39
N LYS A 259 17.09 -0.52 -3.05
CA LYS A 259 17.55 -0.80 -4.43
C LYS A 259 16.48 -1.41 -5.34
N PRO A 260 15.20 -0.97 -5.30
CA PRO A 260 14.16 -1.64 -6.07
C PRO A 260 14.31 -1.38 -7.56
N THR A 261 14.22 -2.40 -8.41
CA THR A 261 14.12 -2.23 -9.87
C THR A 261 12.75 -1.63 -10.27
N PHE A 262 12.52 -1.39 -11.55
CA PHE A 262 11.21 -0.89 -12.00
C PHE A 262 10.15 -1.99 -11.89
N GLU A 263 10.52 -3.20 -12.30
CA GLU A 263 9.71 -4.41 -12.35
C GLU A 263 9.36 -4.89 -10.94
N GLU A 264 10.30 -4.77 -10.00
CA GLU A 264 10.07 -5.09 -8.58
C GLU A 264 9.09 -4.11 -7.92
N ARG A 265 9.01 -2.86 -8.39
CA ARG A 265 8.05 -1.87 -7.85
C ARG A 265 6.67 -2.02 -8.44
N PHE A 266 6.58 -2.35 -9.72
CA PHE A 266 5.33 -2.32 -10.45
C PHE A 266 5.04 -3.68 -11.05
N VAL A 267 4.43 -4.54 -10.25
CA VAL A 267 3.90 -5.83 -10.71
C VAL A 267 2.47 -5.59 -11.16
N ILE A 268 2.32 -5.31 -12.45
CA ILE A 268 1.05 -4.94 -13.07
C ILE A 268 0.47 -6.17 -13.76
N PRO A 269 -0.72 -6.62 -13.36
CA PRO A 269 -1.34 -7.77 -14.00
C PRO A 269 -1.87 -7.41 -15.40
N PRO A 270 -2.01 -8.38 -16.31
CA PRO A 270 -2.79 -8.19 -17.52
C PRO A 270 -4.27 -8.04 -17.15
N LEU A 271 -4.87 -6.88 -17.41
CA LEU A 271 -6.27 -6.58 -17.06
C LEU A 271 -7.30 -7.09 -18.07
N ALA A 272 -6.93 -8.07 -18.91
CA ALA A 272 -7.80 -8.83 -19.83
C ALA A 272 -9.02 -8.06 -20.36
N ARG A 273 -8.78 -6.87 -20.93
CA ARG A 273 -9.84 -5.93 -21.32
C ARG A 273 -10.76 -6.55 -22.38
N GLU A 274 -10.20 -7.40 -23.23
CA GLU A 274 -10.90 -8.20 -24.23
C GLU A 274 -12.02 -9.04 -23.61
N VAL A 275 -11.78 -9.69 -22.46
CA VAL A 275 -12.79 -10.54 -21.80
C VAL A 275 -14.01 -9.75 -21.37
N SER A 276 -13.81 -8.50 -20.92
CA SER A 276 -14.92 -7.60 -20.58
C SER A 276 -15.66 -7.09 -21.83
N ILE A 277 -14.94 -6.87 -22.93
CA ILE A 277 -15.53 -6.43 -24.20
C ILE A 277 -16.36 -7.53 -24.84
N GLU A 278 -15.87 -8.78 -24.86
CA GLU A 278 -16.52 -9.96 -25.45
C GLU A 278 -17.93 -10.21 -24.91
N GLN A 279 -18.23 -9.74 -23.70
CA GLN A 279 -19.58 -9.83 -23.11
C GLN A 279 -20.62 -8.99 -23.86
N THR A 280 -20.19 -7.99 -24.63
CA THR A 280 -21.09 -7.01 -25.26
C THR A 280 -20.79 -6.76 -26.74
N LEU A 281 -19.53 -6.88 -27.17
CA LEU A 281 -19.05 -6.52 -28.50
C LEU A 281 -17.90 -7.44 -28.90
N ASP A 282 -17.68 -7.58 -30.21
CA ASP A 282 -16.47 -8.25 -30.73
C ASP A 282 -15.21 -7.39 -30.45
N PRO A 283 -14.19 -7.91 -29.73
CA PRO A 283 -12.96 -7.16 -29.44
C PRO A 283 -12.21 -6.69 -30.68
N PHE A 284 -12.25 -7.45 -31.78
CA PHE A 284 -11.56 -7.05 -33.01
C PHE A 284 -12.22 -5.84 -33.67
N ASN A 285 -13.55 -5.81 -33.73
CA ASN A 285 -14.30 -4.64 -34.17
C ASN A 285 -14.05 -3.44 -33.24
N GLN A 286 -14.13 -3.63 -31.92
CA GLN A 286 -13.84 -2.57 -30.93
C GLN A 286 -12.42 -2.00 -31.06
N LYS A 287 -11.44 -2.85 -31.41
CA LYS A 287 -10.05 -2.44 -31.67
C LYS A 287 -9.93 -1.61 -32.95
N ARG A 288 -10.66 -1.97 -34.01
CA ARG A 288 -10.64 -1.25 -35.31
C ARG A 288 -11.33 0.11 -35.23
N GLU A 289 -12.43 0.19 -34.49
CA GLU A 289 -13.25 1.40 -34.37
C GLU A 289 -12.82 2.29 -33.20
N GLY A 290 -11.94 1.79 -32.33
CA GLY A 290 -11.42 2.52 -31.19
C GLY A 290 -10.78 3.85 -31.59
N GLY A 291 -11.36 4.96 -31.14
CA GLY A 291 -10.89 6.31 -31.45
C GLY A 291 -11.74 7.05 -32.48
N PHE A 292 -12.60 6.33 -33.23
CA PHE A 292 -13.60 6.94 -34.09
C PHE A 292 -14.88 7.22 -33.29
N GLY A 293 -15.31 8.48 -33.27
CA GLY A 293 -16.53 8.88 -32.57
C GLY A 293 -16.60 10.39 -32.30
N PHE A 294 -17.72 10.83 -31.74
CA PHE A 294 -17.95 12.23 -31.41
C PHE A 294 -17.52 12.53 -29.96
N ARG A 295 -16.67 13.55 -29.78
CA ARG A 295 -16.38 14.08 -28.44
C ARG A 295 -17.55 14.95 -27.99
N LYS A 296 -18.32 14.49 -27.02
CA LYS A 296 -19.28 15.35 -26.33
C LYS A 296 -18.54 16.20 -25.31
N ALA A 297 -18.60 17.53 -25.47
CA ALA A 297 -18.14 18.43 -24.44
C ALA A 297 -18.95 18.18 -23.15
N PRO A 298 -18.31 18.23 -21.97
CA PRO A 298 -19.04 18.03 -20.73
C PRO A 298 -19.99 19.22 -20.51
N ALA A 299 -21.30 18.95 -20.53
CA ALA A 299 -22.35 19.93 -20.28
C ALA A 299 -22.86 19.82 -18.84
N ARG A 300 -23.15 20.98 -18.23
CA ARG A 300 -23.66 21.04 -16.86
C ARG A 300 -25.06 20.41 -16.78
N GLY A 301 -25.19 19.37 -15.96
CA GLY A 301 -26.48 18.71 -15.69
C GLY A 301 -26.93 17.67 -16.72
N ALA A 302 -26.16 17.42 -17.78
CA ALA A 302 -26.43 16.37 -18.76
C ALA A 302 -26.18 14.96 -18.18
#